data_AF-A0A673I3C7-F1
#
_entry.id   AF-A0A673I3C7-F1
#
_cell.length_a   1.000
_cell.length_b   1.000
_cell.length_c   1.000
_cell.angle_alpha   90.00
_cell.angle_beta   90.00
_cell.angle_gamma   90.00
#
_symmetry.space_group_name_H-M   'P 1'
#
loop_
_entity.id
_entity.type
_entity.pdbx_description
1 polymer ?
#
loop_
_entity_poly.entity_id
_entity_poly.type
_entity_poly.pdbx_seq_one_letter_code
_entity_poly.pdbx_strand_id
1 'polypeptide(L)'
;YLLLKAMAGLETNSTDCLPIDDYIKAYYLPVMYSIISVVGLVGNFLVIFIYLAKLRPWKSSSIIMVNLAVADLLYALSLPVLVQFYVTTHWTLGELMCRFIRFCFYYNLYGSILFLTCLSIFRYVAVVHPLKAAEIGRKRWAILACLTVWAISLVEIGPMLGMITVQQKDNMTKCLDFAIT
;
A
#
# COMPACT_ATOMS: atom_id res chain seq x y z
N TYR A 1 31.11 -49.39 7.79
CA TYR A 1 32.12 -48.32 7.61
C TYR A 1 32.14 -47.75 6.19
N LEU A 2 32.22 -48.58 5.14
CA LEU A 2 32.15 -48.12 3.73
C LEU A 2 30.78 -47.52 3.34
N LEU A 3 29.66 -48.07 3.84
CA LEU A 3 28.31 -47.48 3.64
C LEU A 3 28.11 -46.14 4.38
N LEU A 4 28.80 -45.91 5.51
CA LEU A 4 28.76 -44.63 6.24
C LEU A 4 29.56 -43.54 5.51
N LYS A 5 30.67 -43.90 4.85
CA LYS A 5 31.42 -42.98 3.98
C LYS A 5 30.68 -42.63 2.69
N ALA A 6 29.84 -43.54 2.17
CA ALA A 6 29.01 -43.26 0.99
C ALA A 6 27.86 -42.28 1.30
N MET A 7 27.33 -42.28 2.53
CA MET A 7 26.31 -41.31 2.95
C MET A 7 26.88 -39.93 3.32
N ALA A 8 28.15 -39.86 3.74
CA ALA A 8 28.88 -38.59 3.90
C ALA A 8 29.36 -37.98 2.57
N GLY A 9 29.26 -38.72 1.45
CA GLY A 9 29.55 -38.24 0.10
C GLY A 9 28.37 -37.53 -0.59
N LEU A 10 27.20 -37.48 0.05
CA LEU A 10 26.13 -36.53 -0.27
C LEU A 10 26.11 -35.44 0.83
N GLU A 11 27.23 -34.75 1.00
CA GLU A 11 27.13 -33.32 1.27
C GLU A 11 26.41 -32.71 0.06
N THR A 12 25.08 -32.68 0.15
CA THR A 12 24.28 -31.76 -0.62
C THR A 12 24.88 -30.40 -0.35
N ASN A 13 25.60 -29.87 -1.35
CA ASN A 13 26.00 -28.48 -1.41
C ASN A 13 24.71 -27.66 -1.21
N SER A 14 24.46 -27.31 0.05
CA SER A 14 23.27 -26.61 0.50
C SER A 14 23.49 -25.12 0.30
N THR A 15 23.94 -24.76 -0.90
CA THR A 15 24.35 -23.41 -1.28
C THR A 15 23.93 -23.16 -2.71
N ASP A 16 22.62 -23.24 -3.00
CA ASP A 16 21.98 -22.58 -4.14
C ASP A 16 20.44 -22.61 -3.99
N CYS A 17 19.92 -21.97 -2.94
CA CYS A 17 18.49 -21.62 -2.86
C CYS A 17 18.22 -20.14 -3.21
N LEU A 18 19.16 -19.45 -3.86
CA LEU A 18 19.11 -18.00 -4.11
C LEU A 18 19.18 -17.54 -5.61
N PRO A 19 18.52 -18.18 -6.59
CA PRO A 19 18.35 -17.54 -7.90
C PRO A 19 16.94 -16.98 -8.15
N ILE A 20 15.89 -17.50 -7.48
CA ILE A 20 14.50 -17.15 -7.78
C ILE A 20 14.08 -15.85 -7.08
N ASP A 21 14.44 -15.68 -5.80
CA ASP A 21 14.03 -14.51 -5.01
C ASP A 21 14.60 -13.19 -5.56
N ASP A 22 15.84 -13.23 -6.06
CA ASP A 22 16.48 -12.07 -6.66
C ASP A 22 15.90 -11.75 -8.05
N TYR A 23 15.52 -12.76 -8.83
CA TYR A 23 14.82 -12.58 -10.11
C TYR A 23 13.44 -11.95 -9.92
N ILE A 24 12.67 -12.40 -8.91
CA ILE A 24 11.36 -11.84 -8.57
C ILE A 24 11.51 -10.37 -8.14
N LYS A 25 12.49 -10.06 -7.28
CA LYS A 25 12.71 -8.70 -6.78
C LYS A 25 13.19 -7.74 -7.88
N ALA A 26 14.04 -8.20 -8.79
CA ALA A 26 14.62 -7.36 -9.84
C ALA A 26 13.68 -7.13 -11.03
N TYR A 27 12.86 -8.11 -11.40
CA TYR A 27 12.03 -8.04 -12.61
C TYR A 27 10.53 -8.00 -12.33
N TYR A 28 10.02 -8.87 -11.45
CA TYR A 28 8.59 -8.97 -11.23
C TYR A 28 8.04 -7.76 -10.46
N LEU A 29 8.69 -7.38 -9.35
CA LEU A 29 8.24 -6.24 -8.53
C LEU A 29 8.20 -4.91 -9.32
N PRO A 30 9.25 -4.51 -10.07
CA PRO A 30 9.25 -3.21 -10.73
C PRO A 30 8.23 -3.14 -11.87
N VAL A 31 8.05 -4.24 -12.60
CA VAL A 31 7.04 -4.35 -13.67
C VAL A 31 5.63 -4.23 -13.07
N MET A 32 5.33 -4.99 -12.01
CA MET A 32 4.02 -4.94 -11.37
C MET A 32 3.74 -3.57 -10.75
N TYR A 33 4.69 -2.98 -10.02
CA TYR A 33 4.53 -1.66 -9.44
C TYR A 33 4.39 -0.56 -10.50
N SER A 34 5.06 -0.68 -11.64
CA SER A 34 4.89 0.25 -12.77
C SER A 34 3.47 0.18 -13.34
N ILE A 35 2.94 -1.04 -13.57
CA ILE A 35 1.57 -1.25 -14.04
C ILE A 35 0.57 -0.69 -13.02
N ILE A 36 0.74 -1.01 -11.74
CA ILE A 36 -0.13 -0.52 -10.66
C ILE A 36 -0.09 1.00 -10.58
N SER A 37 1.08 1.62 -10.73
CA SER A 37 1.20 3.08 -10.75
C SER A 37 0.44 3.69 -11.92
N VAL A 38 0.64 3.20 -13.15
CA VAL A 38 -0.07 3.74 -14.33
C VAL A 38 -1.59 3.56 -14.20
N VAL A 39 -2.05 2.35 -13.88
CA VAL A 39 -3.49 2.05 -13.73
C VAL A 39 -4.08 2.85 -12.57
N GLY A 40 -3.36 2.92 -11.45
CA GLY A 40 -3.77 3.66 -10.26
C GLY A 40 -3.88 5.16 -10.50
N LEU A 41 -2.91 5.76 -11.19
CA LEU A 41 -2.92 7.17 -11.54
C LEU A 41 -4.08 7.49 -12.49
N VAL A 42 -4.20 6.76 -13.59
CA VAL A 42 -5.25 7.00 -14.60
C VAL A 42 -6.63 6.74 -14.01
N GLY A 43 -6.82 5.58 -13.37
CA GLY A 43 -8.11 5.16 -12.81
C GLY A 43 -8.60 6.09 -11.71
N ASN A 44 -7.78 6.35 -10.69
CA ASN A 44 -8.21 7.18 -9.57
C ASN A 44 -8.34 8.66 -9.94
N PHE A 45 -7.52 9.16 -10.87
CA PHE A 45 -7.71 10.50 -11.43
C PHE A 45 -9.06 10.62 -12.17
N LEU A 46 -9.40 9.65 -13.01
CA LEU A 46 -10.68 9.61 -13.70
C LEU A 46 -11.85 9.54 -12.72
N VAL A 47 -11.75 8.74 -11.65
CA VAL A 47 -12.76 8.69 -10.59
C VAL A 47 -12.97 10.08 -10.01
N ILE A 48 -11.91 10.75 -9.54
CA ILE A 48 -12.01 12.10 -8.98
C ILE A 48 -12.63 13.05 -10.01
N PHE A 49 -12.12 13.05 -11.25
CA PHE A 49 -12.62 13.91 -12.31
C PHE A 49 -14.13 13.72 -12.57
N ILE A 50 -14.61 12.49 -12.68
CA ILE A 50 -16.04 12.17 -12.87
C ILE A 50 -16.87 12.65 -11.67
N TYR A 51 -16.40 12.43 -10.44
CA TYR A 51 -17.10 12.88 -9.24
C TYR A 51 -17.19 14.41 -9.14
N LEU A 52 -16.12 15.13 -9.50
CA LEU A 52 -16.08 16.59 -9.49
C LEU A 52 -16.96 17.19 -10.60
N ALA A 53 -16.89 16.64 -11.82
CA ALA A 53 -17.45 17.22 -13.03
C ALA A 53 -18.88 16.75 -13.37
N LYS A 54 -19.24 15.50 -13.03
CA LYS A 54 -20.50 14.87 -13.50
C LYS A 54 -21.46 14.45 -12.39
N LEU A 55 -20.97 14.14 -11.18
CA LEU A 55 -21.80 13.57 -10.10
C LEU A 55 -22.20 14.58 -9.02
N ARG A 56 -22.71 15.75 -9.43
CA ARG A 56 -23.40 16.69 -8.52
C ARG A 56 -24.91 16.40 -8.52
N PRO A 57 -25.60 16.48 -7.37
CA PRO A 57 -25.12 16.91 -6.05
C PRO A 57 -24.36 15.82 -5.28
N TRP A 58 -23.36 16.23 -4.49
CA TRP A 58 -22.52 15.31 -3.72
C TRP A 58 -23.29 14.67 -2.57
N LYS A 59 -23.26 13.34 -2.52
CA LYS A 59 -23.80 12.53 -1.41
C LYS A 59 -22.67 12.10 -0.47
N SER A 60 -23.02 11.62 0.72
CA SER A 60 -22.05 11.05 1.68
C SER A 60 -21.14 9.98 1.06
N SER A 61 -21.69 9.07 0.25
CA SER A 61 -20.88 8.07 -0.46
C SER A 61 -19.88 8.68 -1.45
N SER A 62 -20.26 9.75 -2.15
CA SER A 62 -19.37 10.44 -3.09
C SER A 62 -18.15 11.02 -2.38
N ILE A 63 -18.34 11.56 -1.18
CA ILE A 63 -17.23 12.12 -0.36
C ILE A 63 -16.26 11.00 0.04
N ILE A 64 -16.77 9.86 0.51
CA ILE A 64 -15.94 8.71 0.89
C ILE A 64 -15.18 8.17 -0.32
N MET A 65 -15.85 8.02 -1.48
CA MET A 65 -15.20 7.53 -2.70
C MET A 65 -14.11 8.47 -3.22
N VAL A 66 -14.30 9.79 -3.12
CA VAL A 66 -13.25 10.76 -3.49
C VAL A 66 -12.07 10.68 -2.52
N ASN A 67 -12.30 10.52 -1.22
CA ASN A 67 -11.21 10.37 -0.24
C ASN A 67 -10.41 9.07 -0.47
N LEU A 68 -11.10 7.97 -0.78
CA LEU A 68 -10.48 6.71 -1.17
C LEU A 68 -9.59 6.90 -2.41
N ALA A 69 -10.12 7.51 -3.47
CA ALA A 69 -9.36 7.76 -4.70
C ALA A 69 -8.16 8.70 -4.47
N VAL A 70 -8.27 9.67 -3.56
CA VAL A 70 -7.14 10.53 -3.16
C VAL A 70 -6.04 9.72 -2.46
N ALA A 71 -6.41 8.84 -1.52
CA ALA A 71 -5.44 7.96 -0.86
C ALA A 71 -4.74 7.04 -1.86
N ASP A 72 -5.47 6.47 -2.82
CA ASP A 72 -4.92 5.61 -3.87
C ASP A 72 -3.99 6.37 -4.83
N LEU A 73 -4.32 7.63 -5.18
CA LEU A 73 -3.43 8.48 -5.97
C LEU A 73 -2.14 8.80 -5.23
N LEU A 74 -2.20 9.14 -3.94
CA LEU A 74 -1.01 9.43 -3.15
C LEU A 74 -0.04 8.25 -3.15
N TYR A 75 -0.56 7.02 -3.00
CA TYR A 75 0.27 5.82 -3.08
C TYR A 75 0.77 5.55 -4.50
N ALA A 76 -0.10 5.67 -5.52
CA ALA A 76 0.29 5.45 -6.91
C ALA A 76 1.38 6.42 -7.38
N LEU A 77 1.42 7.66 -6.85
CA LEU A 77 2.49 8.64 -7.07
C LEU A 77 3.81 8.30 -6.36
N SER A 78 3.76 7.52 -5.27
CA SER A 78 4.96 7.07 -4.55
C SER A 78 5.65 5.87 -5.21
N LEU A 79 4.90 5.06 -5.97
CA LEU A 79 5.40 3.86 -6.65
C LEU A 79 6.52 4.10 -7.68
N PRO A 80 6.51 5.15 -8.53
CA PRO A 80 7.61 5.44 -9.46
C PRO A 80 8.95 5.61 -8.76
N VAL A 81 8.95 6.22 -7.56
CA VAL A 81 10.17 6.38 -6.74
C VAL A 81 10.69 5.01 -6.28
N LEU A 82 9.78 4.09 -5.95
CA LEU A 82 10.10 2.70 -5.61
C LEU A 82 10.64 1.93 -6.82
N VAL A 83 10.05 2.10 -8.01
CA VAL A 83 10.53 1.45 -9.24
C VAL A 83 11.95 1.92 -9.58
N GLN A 84 12.21 3.23 -9.46
CA GLN A 84 13.55 3.78 -9.67
C GLN A 84 14.59 3.12 -8.75
N PHE A 85 14.22 2.85 -7.49
CA PHE A 85 15.09 2.13 -6.55
C PHE A 85 15.46 0.73 -7.05
N TYR A 86 14.48 -0.06 -7.48
CA TYR A 86 14.75 -1.43 -7.95
C TYR A 86 15.61 -1.46 -9.22
N VAL A 87 15.52 -0.44 -10.09
CA VAL A 87 16.28 -0.37 -11.35
C VAL A 87 17.72 0.10 -11.13
N THR A 88 17.97 1.03 -10.20
CA THR A 88 19.29 1.69 -10.05
C THR A 88 20.27 0.96 -9.13
N THR A 89 19.87 -0.16 -8.50
CA THR A 89 20.68 -1.02 -7.59
C THR A 89 21.32 -0.33 -6.37
N HIS A 90 21.36 1.00 -6.33
CA HIS A 90 21.93 1.82 -5.27
C HIS A 90 20.90 2.83 -4.76
N TRP A 91 20.68 2.83 -3.45
CA TRP A 91 19.76 3.75 -2.80
C TRP A 91 20.42 5.13 -2.61
N THR A 92 20.04 6.09 -3.45
CA THR A 92 20.58 7.47 -3.41
C THR A 92 19.64 8.48 -2.71
N LEU A 93 18.40 8.09 -2.43
CA LEU A 93 17.34 8.98 -1.92
C LEU A 93 17.29 9.10 -0.38
N GLY A 94 18.19 8.43 0.34
CA GLY A 94 18.29 8.50 1.81
C GLY A 94 17.18 7.78 2.56
N GLU A 95 17.44 7.34 3.79
CA GLU A 95 16.53 6.51 4.61
C GLU A 95 15.10 7.06 4.71
N LEU A 96 14.96 8.38 4.72
CA LEU A 96 13.67 9.08 4.79
C LEU A 96 12.71 8.68 3.68
N MET A 97 13.18 8.56 2.44
CA MET A 97 12.31 8.24 1.31
C MET A 97 11.81 6.80 1.39
N CYS A 98 12.58 5.88 1.96
CA CYS A 98 12.10 4.51 2.12
C CYS A 98 11.00 4.46 3.16
N ARG A 99 11.25 5.05 4.34
CA ARG A 99 10.25 5.12 5.40
C ARG A 99 8.97 5.78 4.88
N PHE A 100 9.10 6.81 4.05
CA PHE A 100 7.97 7.47 3.40
C PHE A 100 7.20 6.57 2.43
N ILE A 101 7.87 5.83 1.54
CA ILE A 101 7.18 4.91 0.61
C ILE A 101 6.44 3.81 1.37
N ARG A 102 7.08 3.22 2.39
CA ARG A 102 6.45 2.20 3.25
C ARG A 102 5.26 2.77 4.02
N PHE A 103 5.42 3.97 4.56
CA PHE A 103 4.34 4.70 5.19
C PHE A 103 3.17 4.86 4.22
N CYS A 104 3.40 5.38 3.02
CA CYS A 104 2.36 5.55 2.00
C CYS A 104 1.66 4.23 1.64
N PHE A 105 2.39 3.11 1.55
CA PHE A 105 1.81 1.79 1.31
C PHE A 105 0.84 1.38 2.42
N TYR A 106 1.29 1.36 3.67
CA TYR A 106 0.44 0.99 4.79
C TYR A 106 -0.70 1.98 4.98
N TYR A 107 -0.45 3.26 4.75
CA TYR A 107 -1.43 4.33 4.86
C TYR A 107 -2.57 4.14 3.87
N ASN A 108 -2.22 3.82 2.63
CA ASN A 108 -3.19 3.48 1.62
C ASN A 108 -3.92 2.17 1.93
N LEU A 109 -3.21 1.12 2.33
CA LEU A 109 -3.80 -0.18 2.64
C LEU A 109 -4.86 -0.10 3.76
N TYR A 110 -4.48 0.42 4.93
CA TYR A 110 -5.38 0.55 6.08
C TYR A 110 -6.47 1.58 5.83
N GLY A 111 -6.12 2.73 5.23
CA GLY A 111 -7.08 3.77 4.86
C GLY A 111 -8.16 3.23 3.92
N SER A 112 -7.76 2.50 2.86
CA SER A 112 -8.69 1.93 1.88
C SER A 112 -9.61 0.88 2.49
N ILE A 113 -9.11 0.01 3.37
CA ILE A 113 -9.95 -0.95 4.12
C ILE A 113 -11.01 -0.21 4.95
N LEU A 114 -10.61 0.82 5.69
CA LEU A 114 -11.50 1.59 6.55
C LEU A 114 -12.53 2.39 5.73
N PHE A 115 -12.12 3.02 4.63
CA PHE A 115 -13.03 3.73 3.71
C PHE A 115 -14.04 2.80 3.05
N LEU A 116 -13.61 1.63 2.57
CA LEU A 116 -14.51 0.63 1.99
C LEU A 116 -15.48 0.07 3.03
N THR A 117 -15.01 -0.13 4.26
CA THR A 117 -15.87 -0.54 5.38
C THR A 117 -16.92 0.52 5.68
N CYS A 118 -16.52 1.79 5.80
CA CYS A 118 -17.44 2.92 6.02
C CYS A 118 -18.46 3.05 4.87
N LEU A 119 -18.00 2.94 3.62
CA LEU A 119 -18.87 2.94 2.44
C LEU A 119 -19.88 1.78 2.50
N SER A 120 -19.43 0.58 2.87
CA SER A 120 -20.29 -0.61 2.98
C SER A 120 -21.36 -0.44 4.06
N ILE A 121 -20.98 0.07 5.24
CA ILE A 121 -21.91 0.39 6.33
C ILE A 121 -22.93 1.42 5.86
N PHE A 122 -22.48 2.48 5.18
CA PHE A 122 -23.36 3.52 4.66
C PHE A 122 -24.39 2.94 3.67
N ARG A 123 -23.94 2.09 2.75
CA ARG A 123 -24.82 1.42 1.77
C ARG A 123 -25.81 0.48 2.44
N TYR A 124 -25.34 -0.28 3.43
CA TYR A 124 -26.19 -1.16 4.22
C TYR A 124 -27.30 -0.38 4.93
N VAL A 125 -26.97 0.70 5.65
CA VAL A 125 -27.96 1.55 6.34
C VAL A 125 -28.91 2.20 5.34
N ALA A 126 -28.41 2.63 4.17
CA ALA A 126 -29.24 3.21 3.12
C ALA A 126 -30.34 2.27 2.61
N VAL A 127 -30.08 0.97 2.57
CA VAL A 127 -31.02 -0.04 2.10
C VAL A 127 -31.95 -0.52 3.22
N VAL A 128 -31.40 -0.81 4.40
CA VAL A 128 -32.15 -1.48 5.49
C VAL A 128 -32.88 -0.49 6.42
N HIS A 129 -32.35 0.73 6.57
CA HIS A 129 -32.86 1.72 7.53
C HIS A 129 -32.98 3.12 6.92
N PRO A 130 -33.97 3.35 6.03
CA PRO A 130 -34.09 4.59 5.25
C PRO A 130 -34.20 5.87 6.11
N LEU A 131 -34.83 5.80 7.29
CA LEU A 131 -34.90 6.94 8.22
C LEU A 131 -33.53 7.29 8.80
N LYS A 132 -32.74 6.29 9.22
CA LYS A 132 -31.36 6.50 9.68
C LYS A 132 -30.44 6.92 8.52
N ALA A 133 -30.72 6.44 7.32
CA ALA A 133 -29.98 6.82 6.11
C ALA A 133 -30.14 8.29 5.76
N ALA A 134 -31.29 8.90 6.01
CA ALA A 134 -31.49 10.33 5.84
C ALA A 134 -30.61 11.15 6.81
N GLU A 135 -30.39 10.65 8.02
CA GLU A 135 -29.53 11.28 9.01
C GLU A 135 -28.04 11.11 8.68
N ILE A 136 -27.57 9.89 8.44
CA ILE A 136 -26.17 9.58 8.06
C ILE A 136 -25.83 10.12 6.66
N GLY A 137 -26.83 10.24 5.79
CA GLY A 137 -26.74 10.82 4.45
C GLY A 137 -26.37 12.31 4.42
N ARG A 138 -26.34 12.98 5.59
CA ARG A 138 -25.82 14.36 5.69
C ARG A 138 -24.30 14.36 5.46
N LYS A 139 -23.84 15.26 4.60
CA LYS A 139 -22.41 15.45 4.26
C LYS A 139 -21.49 15.55 5.48
N ARG A 140 -21.96 16.15 6.59
CA ARG A 140 -21.21 16.29 7.84
C ARG A 140 -20.74 14.93 8.38
N TRP A 141 -21.58 13.89 8.38
CA TRP A 141 -21.20 12.57 8.88
C TRP A 141 -20.17 11.88 7.99
N ALA A 142 -20.24 12.06 6.67
CA ALA A 142 -19.22 11.55 5.77
C ALA A 142 -17.87 12.24 5.96
N ILE A 143 -17.87 13.56 6.18
CA ILE A 143 -16.64 14.32 6.48
C ILE A 143 -16.04 13.84 7.80
N LEU A 144 -16.86 13.72 8.85
CA LEU A 144 -16.40 13.18 10.14
C LEU A 144 -15.84 11.77 10.00
N ALA A 145 -16.54 10.88 9.28
CA ALA A 145 -16.05 9.53 9.02
C ALA A 145 -14.70 9.54 8.29
N CYS A 146 -14.55 10.38 7.26
CA CYS A 146 -13.27 10.50 6.57
C CYS A 146 -12.17 10.97 7.51
N LEU A 147 -12.40 12.04 8.28
CA LEU A 147 -11.43 12.55 9.25
C LEU A 147 -11.03 11.49 10.28
N THR A 148 -12.00 10.68 10.76
CA THR A 148 -11.70 9.58 11.67
C THR A 148 -10.85 8.49 11.00
N VAL A 149 -11.13 8.14 9.74
CA VAL A 149 -10.32 7.17 8.99
C VAL A 149 -8.90 7.69 8.79
N TRP A 150 -8.75 8.97 8.41
CA TRP A 150 -7.43 9.59 8.25
C TRP A 150 -6.65 9.55 9.58
N ALA A 151 -7.29 9.88 10.70
CA ALA A 151 -6.67 9.87 12.02
C ALA A 151 -6.29 8.46 12.50
N ILE A 152 -7.20 7.49 12.37
CA ILE A 152 -6.93 6.09 12.77
C ILE A 152 -5.75 5.52 11.97
N SER A 153 -5.75 5.74 10.65
CA SER A 153 -4.66 5.28 9.79
C SER A 153 -3.31 5.90 10.22
N LEU A 154 -3.29 7.19 10.60
CA LEU A 154 -2.08 7.83 11.10
C LEU A 154 -1.60 7.24 12.43
N VAL A 155 -2.52 6.94 13.35
CA VAL A 155 -2.20 6.38 14.67
C VAL A 155 -1.68 4.96 14.56
N GLU A 156 -2.28 4.12 13.71
CA GLU A 156 -1.84 2.73 13.51
C GLU A 156 -0.45 2.64 12.88
N ILE A 157 -0.11 3.57 12.00
CA ILE A 157 1.15 3.54 11.23
C ILE A 157 2.25 4.34 11.91
N GLY A 158 1.91 5.30 12.79
CA GLY A 158 2.88 6.07 13.57
C GLY A 158 3.96 5.19 14.24
N PRO A 159 3.60 4.12 14.96
CA PRO A 159 4.56 3.18 15.54
C PRO A 159 5.41 2.44 14.50
N MET A 160 4.86 2.12 13.32
CA MET A 160 5.59 1.43 12.25
C MET A 160 6.77 2.28 11.73
N LEU A 161 6.63 3.60 11.66
CA LEU A 161 7.71 4.50 11.23
C LEU A 161 8.96 4.43 12.12
N GLY A 162 8.78 4.13 13.41
CA GLY A 162 9.87 3.95 14.36
C GLY A 162 10.54 2.57 14.29
N MET A 163 9.82 1.56 13.76
CA MET A 163 10.28 0.18 13.69
C MET A 163 10.95 -0.20 12.36
N ILE A 164 10.78 0.60 11.29
CA ILE A 164 11.46 0.37 10.02
C ILE A 164 12.96 0.65 10.21
N THR A 165 13.74 -0.42 10.37
CA THR A 165 15.19 -0.35 10.42
C THR A 165 15.76 -0.46 9.02
N VAL A 166 16.57 0.52 8.62
CA VAL A 166 17.40 0.41 7.44
C VAL A 166 18.60 -0.47 7.75
N GLN A 167 18.72 -1.61 7.06
CA GLN A 167 19.87 -2.49 7.20
C GLN A 167 20.92 -2.09 6.15
N GLN A 168 22.12 -1.78 6.62
CA GLN A 168 23.26 -1.45 5.78
C GLN A 168 24.09 -2.72 5.61
N LYS A 169 24.03 -3.33 4.42
CA LYS A 169 24.81 -4.55 4.10
C LYS A 169 25.67 -4.26 2.87
N ASP A 170 26.98 -4.40 2.99
CA ASP A 170 27.98 -4.23 1.91
C ASP A 170 27.84 -2.91 1.12
N ASN A 171 27.85 -1.77 1.82
CA ASN A 171 27.64 -0.41 1.23
C ASN A 171 26.31 -0.22 0.48
N MET A 172 25.38 -1.17 0.53
CA MET A 172 24.03 -1.05 0.01
C MET A 172 23.04 -0.83 1.15
N THR A 173 22.25 0.23 1.02
CA THR A 173 21.15 0.53 1.94
C THR A 173 19.93 -0.26 1.47
N LYS A 174 19.64 -1.39 2.12
CA LYS A 174 18.45 -2.19 1.81
C LYS A 174 17.35 -1.84 2.80
N CYS A 175 16.20 -1.47 2.27
CA CYS A 175 15.04 -1.17 3.08
C CYS A 175 14.13 -2.39 3.14
N LEU A 176 14.24 -3.14 4.23
CA LEU A 176 13.53 -4.38 4.43
C LEU A 176 12.05 -4.11 4.72
N ASP A 177 11.18 -4.93 4.13
CA ASP A 177 9.79 -5.03 4.53
C ASP A 177 9.65 -5.81 5.85
N PHE A 178 8.56 -5.55 6.59
CA PHE A 178 8.18 -6.33 7.77
C PHE A 178 7.98 -7.83 7.47
N ALA A 179 7.86 -8.22 6.20
CA ALA A 179 7.74 -9.62 5.77
C ALA A 179 9.05 -10.43 5.88
N ILE A 180 10.16 -9.81 6.31
CA ILE A 180 11.50 -10.45 6.39
C ILE A 180 12.01 -10.53 7.84
N THR A 181 11.26 -10.01 8.82
CA THR A 181 11.47 -10.27 10.27
C THR A 181 10.60 -11.42 10.75
#